data_AF-A0A8H7FUS9-F1
#
_entry.id   AF-A0A8H7FUS9-F1
#
_cell.length_a   1.000
_cell.length_b   1.000
_cell.length_c   1.000
_cell.angle_alpha   90.00
_cell.angle_beta   90.00
_cell.angle_gamma   90.00
#
_symmetry.space_group_name_H-M   'P 1'
#
loop_
_entity.id
_entity.type
_entity.pdbx_description
1 polymer ?
#
loop_
_entity_poly.entity_id
_entity_poly.type
_entity_poly.pdbx_seq_one_letter_code
_entity_poly.pdbx_strand_id
1 'polypeptide(L)'
;MPWTSKQTQAFPYRELHKRLLAQAPEGNFNLGRRCQQAIQGWKQYVVPYTPPVDSLVTRGPPPDTIANIVTTLLLQTTEDTSITHPSVSPQIKPLMDIWPTVWIWIQFLHARVLKARKDLLNEEDMVNERSRYEAVVNGLLFFLGYNLEINDSLNELTMLVRHTDGVFKMMATSWIEESKDKQAKLGYSAGGMHHPSVRHSWPDIEKFMIAGCGGNKNQVANYAFLRITHSLHRPRHRRASLDADTYLHLAQDMAYVRTIMDLPSSTLYEASRARPGCMAFCMDTMLCLMKPRHLPIQYDLFSTAMVIVGLYCSSIQPYAGIRELIESRFFDVLARNPLKSTSLESHDKVALNRFNLTAAQVIGLIGSHSYGNPDCRKPSGTTLEK
;
A
#
# COMPACT_ATOMS: atom_id res chain seq x y z
N MET A 1 -33.55 3.11 5.01
CA MET A 1 -34.45 2.42 4.06
C MET A 1 -33.66 1.93 2.86
N PRO A 2 -33.74 0.66 2.47
CA PRO A 2 -33.05 0.12 1.31
C PRO A 2 -33.37 0.91 0.02
N TRP A 3 -32.49 0.78 -0.99
CA TRP A 3 -32.73 1.34 -2.32
C TRP A 3 -34.13 0.96 -2.83
N THR A 4 -34.92 1.96 -3.19
CA THR A 4 -36.29 1.72 -3.67
C THR A 4 -36.25 1.25 -5.12
N SER A 5 -37.21 0.40 -5.53
CA SER A 5 -37.34 -0.02 -6.94
C SER A 5 -37.42 1.18 -7.89
N LYS A 6 -38.08 2.28 -7.47
CA LYS A 6 -38.16 3.52 -8.26
C LYS A 6 -36.80 4.17 -8.47
N GLN A 7 -35.94 4.20 -7.46
CA GLN A 7 -34.57 4.74 -7.57
C GLN A 7 -33.70 3.86 -8.45
N THR A 8 -33.80 2.54 -8.30
CA THR A 8 -33.04 1.60 -9.13
C THR A 8 -33.46 1.68 -10.61
N GLN A 9 -34.75 1.82 -10.88
CA GLN A 9 -35.29 1.98 -12.24
C GLN A 9 -34.98 3.35 -12.84
N ALA A 10 -34.92 4.41 -12.01
CA ALA A 10 -34.60 5.75 -12.47
C ALA A 10 -33.11 5.91 -12.82
N PHE A 11 -32.22 5.09 -12.25
CA PHE A 11 -30.79 5.18 -12.56
C PHE A 11 -30.53 4.80 -14.03
N PRO A 12 -29.87 5.65 -14.83
CA PRO A 12 -29.71 5.48 -16.27
C PRO A 12 -28.56 4.51 -16.60
N TYR A 13 -28.67 3.29 -16.09
CA TYR A 13 -27.65 2.25 -16.19
C TYR A 13 -27.32 1.89 -17.64
N ARG A 14 -28.36 1.71 -18.47
CA ARG A 14 -28.19 1.24 -19.86
C ARG A 14 -27.47 2.28 -20.71
N GLU A 15 -27.83 3.55 -20.54
CA GLU A 15 -27.24 4.68 -21.25
C GLU A 15 -25.78 4.88 -20.84
N LEU A 16 -25.50 4.85 -19.53
CA LEU A 16 -24.13 4.94 -19.03
C LEU A 16 -23.29 3.74 -19.52
N HIS A 17 -23.80 2.52 -19.44
CA HIS A 17 -23.11 1.32 -19.91
C HIS A 17 -22.80 1.38 -21.41
N LYS A 18 -23.79 1.74 -22.23
CA LYS A 18 -23.58 1.93 -23.68
C LYS A 18 -22.49 2.96 -23.96
N ARG A 19 -22.43 4.05 -23.19
CA ARG A 19 -21.43 5.10 -23.34
C ARG A 19 -20.02 4.66 -22.93
N LEU A 20 -19.89 3.86 -21.88
CA LEU A 20 -18.59 3.30 -21.47
C LEU A 20 -18.09 2.30 -22.53
N LEU A 21 -18.97 1.46 -23.08
CA LEU A 21 -18.62 0.51 -24.15
C LEU A 21 -18.23 1.21 -25.46
N ALA A 22 -18.90 2.31 -25.81
CA ALA A 22 -18.62 3.09 -27.02
C ALA A 22 -17.25 3.80 -27.02
N GLN A 23 -16.49 3.71 -25.92
CA GLN A 23 -15.14 4.26 -25.78
C GLN A 23 -14.03 3.24 -26.09
N ALA A 24 -14.39 1.99 -26.41
CA ALA A 24 -13.47 0.95 -26.88
C ALA A 24 -12.95 1.22 -28.32
N PRO A 25 -11.77 0.71 -28.69
CA PRO A 25 -10.79 1.47 -29.46
C PRO A 25 -10.94 1.29 -30.98
N GLU A 26 -11.41 2.34 -31.66
CA GLU A 26 -11.21 2.48 -33.11
C GLU A 26 -10.32 3.70 -33.39
N GLY A 27 -9.01 3.44 -33.52
CA GLY A 27 -8.14 4.11 -34.50
C GLY A 27 -7.62 5.53 -34.24
N ASN A 28 -8.10 6.30 -33.26
CA ASN A 28 -7.51 7.62 -32.97
C ASN A 28 -7.74 8.08 -31.51
N PHE A 29 -6.73 7.89 -30.66
CA PHE A 29 -6.81 8.15 -29.22
C PHE A 29 -6.74 9.64 -28.89
N ASN A 30 -7.88 10.33 -28.87
CA ASN A 30 -7.97 11.63 -28.21
C ASN A 30 -8.13 11.41 -26.69
N LEU A 31 -7.01 11.36 -25.97
CA LEU A 31 -6.94 11.10 -24.52
C LEU A 31 -7.73 12.15 -23.71
N GLY A 32 -7.67 13.41 -24.10
CA GLY A 32 -8.47 14.49 -23.51
C GLY A 32 -9.97 14.26 -23.66
N ARG A 33 -10.41 13.77 -24.83
CA ARG A 33 -11.83 13.42 -25.07
C ARG A 33 -12.28 12.26 -24.19
N ARG A 34 -11.44 11.23 -23.97
CA ARG A 34 -11.75 10.11 -23.06
C ARG A 34 -11.96 10.60 -21.62
N CYS A 35 -11.00 11.38 -21.10
CA CYS A 35 -11.13 11.98 -19.77
C CYS A 35 -12.39 12.85 -19.66
N GLN A 36 -12.64 13.70 -20.66
CA GLN A 36 -13.86 14.52 -20.73
C GLN A 36 -15.13 13.64 -20.72
N GLN A 37 -15.14 12.52 -21.45
CA GLN A 37 -16.28 11.62 -21.51
C GLN A 37 -16.55 10.92 -20.18
N ALA A 38 -15.51 10.51 -19.45
CA ALA A 38 -15.63 9.95 -18.10
C ALA A 38 -16.24 10.98 -17.13
N ILE A 39 -15.74 12.22 -17.14
CA ILE A 39 -16.27 13.31 -16.32
C ILE A 39 -17.73 13.64 -16.68
N GLN A 40 -18.07 13.65 -17.97
CA GLN A 40 -19.45 13.83 -18.42
C GLN A 40 -20.34 12.65 -18.01
N GLY A 41 -19.79 11.43 -17.93
CA GLY A 41 -20.44 10.26 -17.35
C GLY A 41 -20.93 10.55 -15.93
N TRP A 42 -20.03 11.08 -15.08
CA TRP A 42 -20.40 11.51 -13.73
C TRP A 42 -21.46 12.60 -13.75
N LYS A 43 -21.22 13.70 -14.47
CA LYS A 43 -22.11 14.87 -14.49
C LYS A 43 -23.54 14.53 -14.96
N GLN A 44 -23.68 13.71 -15.98
CA GLN A 44 -24.98 13.42 -16.60
C GLN A 44 -25.72 12.23 -15.97
N TYR A 45 -24.99 11.18 -15.57
CA TYR A 45 -25.60 9.89 -15.22
C TYR A 45 -25.48 9.52 -13.75
N VAL A 46 -24.57 10.15 -13.00
CA VAL A 46 -24.33 9.79 -11.59
C VAL A 46 -24.72 10.92 -10.64
N VAL A 47 -24.29 12.15 -10.89
CA VAL A 47 -24.60 13.33 -10.06
C VAL A 47 -26.10 13.48 -9.79
N PRO A 48 -27.01 13.44 -10.79
CA PRO A 48 -28.45 13.62 -10.54
C PRO A 48 -29.08 12.52 -9.68
N TYR A 49 -28.42 11.36 -9.59
CA TYR A 49 -28.92 10.17 -8.89
C TYR A 49 -28.12 9.87 -7.62
N THR A 50 -27.20 10.76 -7.24
CA THR A 50 -26.34 10.57 -6.08
C THR A 50 -27.16 10.76 -4.80
N PRO A 51 -27.18 9.76 -3.90
CA PRO A 51 -27.88 9.89 -2.64
C PRO A 51 -27.30 11.01 -1.74
N PRO A 52 -28.10 11.60 -0.84
CA PRO A 52 -27.56 12.48 0.21
C PRO A 52 -26.54 11.74 1.09
N VAL A 53 -25.54 12.45 1.63
CA VAL A 53 -24.48 11.87 2.48
C VAL A 53 -25.06 11.06 3.65
N ASP A 54 -26.07 11.58 4.34
CA ASP A 54 -26.71 10.96 5.51
C ASP A 54 -27.39 9.61 5.18
N SER A 55 -27.63 9.35 3.90
CA SER A 55 -28.23 8.10 3.46
C SER A 55 -27.28 6.91 3.55
N LEU A 56 -25.96 7.10 3.69
CA LEU A 56 -25.01 5.99 3.88
C LEU A 56 -25.36 5.11 5.07
N VAL A 57 -25.78 5.71 6.18
CA VAL A 57 -26.11 4.99 7.42
C VAL A 57 -27.44 4.24 7.30
N THR A 58 -28.40 4.82 6.57
CA THR A 58 -29.78 4.33 6.56
C THR A 58 -30.10 3.48 5.34
N ARG A 59 -29.45 3.70 4.19
CA ARG A 59 -29.89 3.22 2.87
C ARG A 59 -29.36 1.85 2.46
N GLY A 60 -28.34 1.36 3.15
CA GLY A 60 -27.67 0.11 2.79
C GLY A 60 -26.92 0.21 1.45
N PRO A 61 -26.26 -0.88 1.02
CA PRO A 61 -25.42 -0.87 -0.17
C PRO A 61 -26.24 -0.72 -1.46
N PRO A 62 -25.68 -0.08 -2.51
CA PRO A 62 -26.33 0.00 -3.82
C PRO A 62 -26.51 -1.38 -4.46
N PRO A 63 -27.53 -1.56 -5.31
CA PRO A 63 -27.70 -2.77 -6.14
C PRO A 63 -26.46 -3.04 -7.00
N ASP A 64 -26.17 -4.32 -7.29
CA ASP A 64 -24.99 -4.74 -8.04
C ASP A 64 -24.84 -4.06 -9.41
N THR A 65 -25.93 -3.89 -10.14
CA THR A 65 -25.92 -3.21 -11.45
C THR A 65 -25.38 -1.78 -11.34
N ILE A 66 -25.87 -1.02 -10.35
CA ILE A 66 -25.43 0.35 -10.09
C ILE A 66 -24.00 0.37 -9.53
N ALA A 67 -23.70 -0.52 -8.60
CA ALA A 67 -22.36 -0.62 -8.01
C ALA A 67 -21.29 -0.90 -9.08
N ASN A 68 -21.57 -1.83 -9.99
CA ASN A 68 -20.67 -2.19 -11.09
C ASN A 68 -20.42 -1.03 -12.03
N ILE A 69 -21.48 -0.37 -12.51
CA ILE A 69 -21.31 0.69 -13.51
C ILE A 69 -20.58 1.91 -12.93
N VAL A 70 -20.85 2.24 -11.66
CA VAL A 70 -20.15 3.33 -10.97
C VAL A 70 -18.69 2.94 -10.70
N THR A 71 -18.42 1.68 -10.38
CA THR A 71 -17.05 1.16 -10.23
C THR A 71 -16.27 1.27 -11.55
N THR A 72 -16.87 0.85 -12.67
CA THR A 72 -16.24 0.98 -14.00
C THR A 72 -15.98 2.44 -14.35
N LEU A 73 -16.94 3.33 -14.08
CA LEU A 73 -16.76 4.76 -14.31
C LEU A 73 -15.66 5.36 -13.42
N LEU A 74 -15.55 4.93 -12.16
CA LEU A 74 -14.49 5.35 -11.25
C LEU A 74 -13.12 4.91 -11.78
N LEU A 75 -12.95 3.64 -12.13
CA LEU A 75 -11.72 3.10 -12.73
C LEU A 75 -11.33 3.90 -13.97
N GLN A 76 -12.27 4.09 -14.89
CA GLN A 76 -12.00 4.79 -16.14
C GLN A 76 -11.62 6.26 -15.88
N THR A 77 -12.30 6.92 -14.94
CA THR A 77 -11.98 8.31 -14.56
C THR A 77 -10.56 8.40 -13.99
N THR A 78 -10.19 7.48 -13.11
CA THR A 78 -8.84 7.40 -12.53
C THR A 78 -7.78 7.14 -13.59
N GLU A 79 -7.99 6.14 -14.45
CA GLU A 79 -7.07 5.78 -15.53
C GLU A 79 -6.90 6.93 -16.53
N ASP A 80 -7.99 7.45 -17.09
CA ASP A 80 -7.96 8.49 -18.12
C ASP A 80 -7.35 9.81 -17.61
N THR A 81 -7.52 10.10 -16.31
CA THR A 81 -6.98 11.32 -15.70
C THR A 81 -5.53 11.16 -15.24
N SER A 82 -5.08 9.93 -14.97
CA SER A 82 -3.68 9.63 -14.60
C SER A 82 -2.69 9.82 -15.75
N ILE A 83 -3.20 9.90 -16.98
CA ILE A 83 -2.38 10.08 -18.18
C ILE A 83 -1.75 11.48 -18.17
N THR A 84 -0.42 11.51 -18.12
CA THR A 84 0.40 12.72 -18.28
C THR A 84 0.42 13.20 -19.73
N HIS A 85 -0.74 13.64 -20.23
CA HIS A 85 -0.88 14.21 -21.57
C HIS A 85 -1.45 15.63 -21.52
N PRO A 86 -0.93 16.60 -22.30
CA PRO A 86 -1.39 17.99 -22.26
C PRO A 86 -2.89 18.18 -22.51
N SER A 87 -3.52 17.31 -23.30
CA SER A 87 -4.98 17.37 -23.54
C SER A 87 -5.85 16.88 -22.39
N VAL A 88 -5.28 16.16 -21.41
CA VAL A 88 -5.98 15.66 -20.22
C VAL A 88 -5.98 16.72 -19.12
N SER A 89 -4.89 17.47 -18.95
CA SER A 89 -4.75 18.47 -17.88
C SER A 89 -5.92 19.47 -17.78
N PRO A 90 -6.44 20.05 -18.88
CA PRO A 90 -7.61 20.94 -18.83
C PRO A 90 -8.90 20.26 -18.33
N GLN A 91 -8.99 18.93 -18.45
CA GLN A 91 -10.16 18.16 -18.03
C GLN A 91 -10.15 17.87 -16.52
N ILE A 92 -9.02 18.02 -15.83
CA ILE A 92 -8.92 17.76 -14.38
C ILE A 92 -9.80 18.72 -13.59
N LYS A 93 -9.85 20.00 -13.99
CA LYS A 93 -10.58 21.04 -13.26
C LYS A 93 -12.07 20.71 -13.03
N PRO A 94 -12.83 20.27 -14.06
CA PRO A 94 -14.18 19.74 -13.89
C PRO A 94 -14.37 18.60 -12.86
N LEU A 95 -13.32 17.85 -12.50
CA LEU A 95 -13.42 16.81 -11.46
C LEU A 95 -13.66 17.42 -10.08
N MET A 96 -13.15 18.63 -9.81
CA MET A 96 -13.38 19.32 -8.53
C MET A 96 -14.87 19.57 -8.30
N ASP A 97 -15.62 19.95 -9.35
CA ASP A 97 -17.07 20.18 -9.26
C ASP A 97 -17.84 18.92 -8.86
N ILE A 98 -17.38 17.75 -9.31
CA ILE A 98 -18.07 16.47 -9.10
C ILE A 98 -17.46 15.65 -7.96
N TRP A 99 -16.36 16.10 -7.37
CA TRP A 99 -15.68 15.41 -6.29
C TRP A 99 -16.61 15.04 -5.12
N PRO A 100 -17.51 15.92 -4.62
CA PRO A 100 -18.45 15.53 -3.56
C PRO A 100 -19.30 14.31 -3.93
N THR A 101 -19.72 14.21 -5.19
CA THR A 101 -20.45 13.05 -5.70
C THR A 101 -19.56 11.81 -5.78
N VAL A 102 -18.36 11.94 -6.35
CA VAL A 102 -17.40 10.84 -6.45
C VAL A 102 -17.09 10.28 -5.06
N TRP A 103 -16.87 11.14 -4.08
CA TRP A 103 -16.60 10.77 -2.70
C TRP A 103 -17.76 10.00 -2.06
N ILE A 104 -19.01 10.47 -2.21
CA ILE A 104 -20.18 9.75 -1.71
C ILE A 104 -20.23 8.32 -2.27
N TRP A 105 -19.99 8.17 -3.58
CA TRP A 105 -19.99 6.85 -4.21
C TRP A 105 -18.84 5.96 -3.75
N ILE A 106 -17.65 6.51 -3.56
CA ILE A 106 -16.53 5.80 -2.93
C ILE A 106 -16.95 5.28 -1.55
N GLN A 107 -17.63 6.10 -0.74
CA GLN A 107 -18.12 5.68 0.58
C GLN A 107 -19.14 4.53 0.49
N PHE A 108 -20.09 4.59 -0.45
CA PHE A 108 -21.07 3.52 -0.67
C PHE A 108 -20.40 2.21 -1.12
N LEU A 109 -19.48 2.29 -2.07
CA LEU A 109 -18.75 1.12 -2.58
C LEU A 109 -17.87 0.52 -1.49
N HIS A 110 -17.14 1.35 -0.73
CA HIS A 110 -16.31 0.90 0.38
C HIS A 110 -17.14 0.21 1.47
N ALA A 111 -18.25 0.82 1.90
CA ALA A 111 -19.14 0.24 2.91
C ALA A 111 -19.71 -1.12 2.47
N ARG A 112 -20.04 -1.26 1.18
CA ARG A 112 -20.48 -2.52 0.59
C ARG A 112 -19.40 -3.60 0.67
N VAL A 113 -18.20 -3.29 0.22
CA VAL A 113 -17.06 -4.22 0.24
C VAL A 113 -16.73 -4.67 1.67
N LEU A 114 -16.72 -3.74 2.64
CA LEU A 114 -16.46 -4.08 4.05
C LEU A 114 -17.52 -5.03 4.63
N LYS A 115 -18.78 -4.91 4.19
CA LYS A 115 -19.83 -5.85 4.56
C LYS A 115 -19.58 -7.21 3.92
N ALA A 116 -19.34 -7.25 2.62
CA ALA A 116 -19.05 -8.48 1.85
C ALA A 116 -17.90 -9.29 2.44
N ARG A 117 -16.88 -8.64 3.03
CA ARG A 117 -15.76 -9.33 3.69
C ARG A 117 -16.17 -10.21 4.87
N LYS A 118 -17.24 -9.83 5.58
CA LYS A 118 -17.78 -10.57 6.72
C LYS A 118 -18.70 -11.72 6.29
N ASP A 119 -19.25 -11.62 5.09
CA ASP A 119 -20.17 -12.59 4.54
C ASP A 119 -19.41 -13.76 3.90
N LEU A 120 -20.02 -14.95 3.89
CA LEU A 120 -19.50 -16.13 3.19
C LEU A 120 -19.95 -16.06 1.74
N LEU A 121 -19.19 -15.36 0.92
CA LEU A 121 -19.43 -15.24 -0.51
C LEU A 121 -18.79 -16.41 -1.28
N ASN A 122 -19.38 -16.76 -2.42
CA ASN A 122 -18.74 -17.66 -3.37
C ASN A 122 -17.53 -16.96 -4.04
N GLU A 123 -16.72 -17.72 -4.78
CA GLU A 123 -15.49 -17.19 -5.38
C GLU A 123 -15.74 -16.12 -6.45
N GLU A 124 -16.82 -16.23 -7.22
CA GLU A 124 -17.17 -15.26 -8.27
C GLU A 124 -17.54 -13.90 -7.66
N ASP A 125 -18.40 -13.91 -6.64
CA ASP A 125 -18.78 -12.72 -5.88
C ASP A 125 -17.57 -12.10 -5.18
N MET A 126 -16.66 -12.93 -4.64
CA MET A 126 -15.41 -12.44 -4.04
C MET A 126 -14.48 -11.77 -5.06
N VAL A 127 -14.43 -12.25 -6.30
CA VAL A 127 -13.67 -11.60 -7.38
C VAL A 127 -14.26 -10.23 -7.69
N ASN A 128 -15.58 -10.14 -7.83
CA ASN A 128 -16.26 -8.88 -8.08
C ASN A 128 -16.03 -7.85 -6.94
N GLU A 129 -16.17 -8.28 -5.68
CA GLU A 129 -15.94 -7.40 -4.54
C GLU A 129 -14.46 -7.00 -4.41
N ARG A 130 -13.51 -7.87 -4.79
CA ARG A 130 -12.09 -7.51 -4.88
C ARG A 130 -11.85 -6.41 -5.92
N SER A 131 -12.38 -6.56 -7.13
CA SER A 131 -12.22 -5.55 -8.19
C SER A 131 -12.85 -4.21 -7.79
N ARG A 132 -13.99 -4.22 -7.09
CA ARG A 132 -14.60 -2.98 -6.55
C ARG A 132 -13.75 -2.35 -5.46
N TYR A 133 -13.21 -3.16 -4.55
CA TYR A 133 -12.31 -2.67 -3.50
C TYR A 133 -11.07 -2.01 -4.09
N GLU A 134 -10.45 -2.68 -5.06
CA GLU A 134 -9.26 -2.19 -5.75
C GLU A 134 -9.56 -0.87 -6.48
N ALA A 135 -10.69 -0.77 -7.18
CA ALA A 135 -11.12 0.48 -7.81
C ALA A 135 -11.28 1.63 -6.81
N VAL A 136 -11.89 1.36 -5.65
CA VAL A 136 -12.06 2.35 -4.58
C VAL A 136 -10.70 2.82 -4.05
N VAL A 137 -9.82 1.88 -3.72
CA VAL A 137 -8.52 2.20 -3.12
C VAL A 137 -7.62 2.90 -4.14
N ASN A 138 -7.51 2.39 -5.36
CA ASN A 138 -6.70 3.00 -6.42
C ASN A 138 -7.25 4.37 -6.82
N GLY A 139 -8.58 4.53 -6.85
CA GLY A 139 -9.21 5.83 -7.05
C GLY A 139 -8.82 6.84 -5.97
N LEU A 140 -8.91 6.46 -4.70
CA LEU A 140 -8.49 7.32 -3.59
C LEU A 140 -7.00 7.66 -3.62
N LEU A 141 -6.14 6.68 -3.90
CA LEU A 141 -4.70 6.91 -4.09
C LEU A 141 -4.48 7.91 -5.23
N PHE A 142 -5.12 7.73 -6.38
CA PHE A 142 -5.03 8.69 -7.47
C PHE A 142 -5.43 10.11 -7.04
N PHE A 143 -6.62 10.28 -6.43
CA PHE A 143 -7.13 11.59 -6.03
C PHE A 143 -6.31 12.26 -4.93
N LEU A 144 -5.54 11.50 -4.16
CA LEU A 144 -4.61 12.01 -3.15
C LEU A 144 -3.21 12.35 -3.72
N GLY A 145 -3.00 12.18 -5.03
CA GLY A 145 -1.76 12.54 -5.74
C GLY A 145 -0.69 11.45 -5.72
N TYR A 146 -1.07 10.19 -5.53
CA TYR A 146 -0.12 9.07 -5.50
C TYR A 146 0.33 8.68 -6.90
N ASN A 147 1.65 8.51 -7.10
CA ASN A 147 2.28 8.10 -8.36
C ASN A 147 2.10 9.07 -9.54
N LEU A 148 1.84 10.36 -9.29
CA LEU A 148 1.57 11.34 -10.35
C LEU A 148 2.61 12.45 -10.39
N GLU A 149 2.94 12.88 -11.60
CA GLU A 149 3.58 14.17 -11.82
C GLU A 149 2.53 15.26 -11.60
N ILE A 150 2.77 16.07 -10.59
CA ILE A 150 1.79 17.03 -10.12
C ILE A 150 1.87 18.30 -11.00
N ASN A 151 0.75 18.63 -11.64
CA ASN A 151 0.50 19.95 -12.24
C ASN A 151 -0.46 20.75 -11.35
N ASP A 152 -0.63 22.05 -11.64
CA ASP A 152 -1.44 22.97 -10.81
C ASP A 152 -2.89 22.50 -10.62
N SER A 153 -3.56 22.05 -11.69
CA SER A 153 -4.94 21.54 -11.61
C SER A 153 -5.05 20.28 -10.73
N LEU A 154 -4.09 19.37 -10.86
CA LEU A 154 -4.04 18.15 -10.06
C LEU A 154 -3.70 18.45 -8.59
N ASN A 155 -2.86 19.47 -8.35
CA ASN A 155 -2.56 20.01 -7.03
C ASN A 155 -3.83 20.51 -6.33
N GLU A 156 -4.62 21.34 -7.01
CA GLU A 156 -5.88 21.87 -6.48
C GLU A 156 -6.85 20.74 -6.12
N LEU A 157 -7.04 19.77 -7.02
CA LEU A 157 -7.87 18.60 -6.78
C LEU A 157 -7.36 17.77 -5.59
N THR A 158 -6.05 17.51 -5.53
CA THR A 158 -5.43 16.77 -4.43
C THR A 158 -5.63 17.50 -3.10
N MET A 159 -5.47 18.81 -3.07
CA MET A 159 -5.71 19.62 -1.87
C MET A 159 -7.16 19.56 -1.42
N LEU A 160 -8.12 19.68 -2.36
CA LEU A 160 -9.55 19.51 -2.06
C LEU A 160 -9.83 18.13 -1.42
N VAL A 161 -9.29 17.07 -2.01
CA VAL A 161 -9.48 15.69 -1.55
C VAL A 161 -8.91 15.48 -0.15
N ARG A 162 -7.73 16.02 0.15
CA ARG A 162 -7.10 15.91 1.49
C ARG A 162 -7.89 16.60 2.58
N HIS A 163 -8.53 17.73 2.27
CA HIS A 163 -9.37 18.47 3.20
C HIS A 163 -10.81 17.92 3.27
N THR A 164 -11.13 16.89 2.49
CA THR A 164 -12.44 16.26 2.53
C THR A 164 -12.51 15.32 3.74
N ASP A 165 -13.45 15.59 4.64
CA ASP A 165 -13.65 14.82 5.86
C ASP A 165 -13.82 13.32 5.58
N GLY A 166 -13.03 12.53 6.30
CA GLY A 166 -13.10 11.07 6.26
C GLY A 166 -12.24 10.40 5.19
N VAL A 167 -11.65 11.13 4.23
CA VAL A 167 -10.79 10.53 3.18
C VAL A 167 -9.59 9.81 3.78
N PHE A 168 -8.77 10.50 4.58
CA PHE A 168 -7.61 9.87 5.23
C PHE A 168 -8.01 8.80 6.24
N LYS A 169 -9.13 8.99 6.96
CA LYS A 169 -9.67 7.97 7.87
C LYS A 169 -10.04 6.69 7.12
N MET A 170 -10.65 6.81 5.94
CA MET A 170 -11.00 5.66 5.11
C MET A 170 -9.74 4.94 4.63
N MET A 171 -8.74 5.66 4.09
CA MET A 171 -7.48 5.06 3.67
C MET A 171 -6.75 4.33 4.82
N ALA A 172 -6.66 4.96 5.99
CA ALA A 172 -6.08 4.33 7.17
C ALA A 172 -6.86 3.08 7.61
N THR A 173 -8.20 3.14 7.56
CA THR A 173 -9.06 1.99 7.89
C THR A 173 -8.85 0.85 6.91
N SER A 174 -8.85 1.13 5.60
CA SER A 174 -8.57 0.14 4.55
C SER A 174 -7.24 -0.57 4.79
N TRP A 175 -6.18 0.18 5.06
CA TRP A 175 -4.87 -0.39 5.33
C TRP A 175 -4.83 -1.24 6.61
N ILE A 176 -5.45 -0.78 7.71
CA ILE A 176 -5.55 -1.56 8.96
C ILE A 176 -6.33 -2.85 8.72
N GLU A 177 -7.47 -2.77 8.05
CA GLU A 177 -8.32 -3.92 7.80
C GLU A 177 -7.63 -4.94 6.91
N GLU A 178 -6.95 -4.52 5.84
CA GLU A 178 -6.08 -5.39 5.05
C GLU A 178 -5.01 -6.06 5.92
N SER A 179 -4.37 -5.34 6.83
CA SER A 179 -3.33 -5.88 7.72
C SER A 179 -3.82 -7.01 8.62
N LYS A 180 -5.11 -7.00 8.97
CA LYS A 180 -5.76 -8.07 9.74
C LYS A 180 -6.12 -9.29 8.89
N ASP A 181 -6.18 -9.14 7.56
CA ASP A 181 -6.61 -10.20 6.65
C ASP A 181 -5.47 -11.16 6.29
N LYS A 182 -5.31 -12.24 7.07
CA LYS A 182 -4.33 -13.29 6.75
C LYS A 182 -4.50 -13.90 5.35
N GLN A 183 -5.73 -13.90 4.82
CA GLN A 183 -6.04 -14.54 3.54
C GLN A 183 -5.97 -13.58 2.36
N ALA A 184 -5.82 -12.28 2.63
CA ALA A 184 -5.87 -11.23 1.61
C ALA A 184 -7.09 -11.41 0.69
N LYS A 185 -8.29 -11.59 1.26
CA LYS A 185 -9.53 -11.86 0.52
C LYS A 185 -9.77 -10.79 -0.54
N LEU A 186 -9.53 -9.53 -0.16
CA LEU A 186 -9.65 -8.35 -1.01
C LEU A 186 -8.30 -7.83 -1.54
N GLY A 187 -7.19 -8.49 -1.22
CA GLY A 187 -5.85 -8.01 -1.60
C GLY A 187 -5.24 -7.00 -0.62
N TYR A 188 -4.22 -6.27 -1.09
CA TYR A 188 -3.38 -5.35 -0.31
C TYR A 188 -3.21 -3.97 -0.96
N SER A 189 -4.21 -3.52 -1.72
CA SER A 189 -4.14 -2.31 -2.55
C SER A 189 -3.82 -1.04 -1.75
N ALA A 190 -4.16 -0.97 -0.45
CA ALA A 190 -3.88 0.21 0.37
C ALA A 190 -2.39 0.40 0.69
N GLY A 191 -1.53 -0.57 0.37
CA GLY A 191 -0.06 -0.45 0.50
C GLY A 191 0.51 0.72 -0.31
N GLY A 192 -0.16 1.10 -1.41
CA GLY A 192 0.22 2.25 -2.23
C GLY A 192 0.20 3.58 -1.48
N MET A 193 -0.45 3.66 -0.31
CA MET A 193 -0.52 4.88 0.50
C MET A 193 0.82 5.36 1.08
N HIS A 194 1.87 4.55 0.91
CA HIS A 194 3.24 4.83 1.35
C HIS A 194 4.19 5.16 0.20
N HIS A 195 3.66 5.57 -0.96
CA HIS A 195 4.50 6.00 -2.06
C HIS A 195 5.30 7.27 -1.72
N PRO A 196 6.56 7.42 -2.16
CA PRO A 196 7.38 8.60 -1.87
C PRO A 196 6.76 9.94 -2.31
N SER A 197 5.94 9.96 -3.38
CA SER A 197 5.36 11.19 -3.94
C SER A 197 4.46 11.96 -2.98
N VAL A 198 3.97 11.32 -1.92
CA VAL A 198 3.01 11.91 -0.97
C VAL A 198 3.54 11.96 0.46
N ARG A 199 4.87 11.85 0.65
CA ARG A 199 5.50 11.75 1.97
C ARG A 199 5.05 12.84 2.97
N HIS A 200 4.65 14.01 2.46
CA HIS A 200 4.11 15.11 3.25
C HIS A 200 2.73 14.85 3.86
N SER A 201 1.92 13.94 3.29
CA SER A 201 0.60 13.56 3.82
C SER A 201 0.65 12.41 4.83
N TRP A 202 1.81 11.74 4.97
CA TRP A 202 1.95 10.59 5.85
C TRP A 202 1.68 10.90 7.32
N PRO A 203 2.14 12.03 7.90
CA PRO A 203 1.85 12.33 9.30
C PRO A 203 0.35 12.36 9.60
N ASP A 204 -0.48 12.82 8.65
CA ASP A 204 -1.92 12.88 8.82
C ASP A 204 -2.57 11.50 8.73
N ILE A 205 -2.15 10.67 7.78
CA ILE A 205 -2.62 9.27 7.68
C ILE A 205 -2.17 8.47 8.91
N GLU A 206 -0.93 8.66 9.40
CA GLU A 206 -0.41 8.01 10.61
C GLU A 206 -1.25 8.33 11.85
N LYS A 207 -1.70 9.58 12.02
CA LYS A 207 -2.62 9.94 13.12
C LYS A 207 -3.89 9.09 13.08
N PHE A 208 -4.49 8.92 11.90
CA PHE A 208 -5.68 8.08 11.73
C PHE A 208 -5.38 6.59 11.92
N MET A 209 -4.20 6.11 11.51
CA MET A 209 -3.80 4.72 11.74
C MET A 209 -3.63 4.43 13.24
N ILE A 210 -2.95 5.32 13.97
CA ILE A 210 -2.76 5.23 15.41
C ILE A 210 -4.12 5.27 16.13
N ALA A 211 -4.99 6.22 15.76
CA ALA A 211 -6.33 6.32 16.32
C ALA A 211 -7.16 5.04 16.04
N GLY A 212 -7.12 4.51 14.81
CA GLY A 212 -7.77 3.26 14.43
C GLY A 212 -7.23 2.02 15.16
N CYS A 213 -6.02 2.12 15.70
CA CYS A 213 -5.41 1.12 16.58
C CYS A 213 -5.58 1.43 18.09
N GLY A 214 -6.56 2.25 18.45
CA GLY A 214 -6.85 2.61 19.85
C GLY A 214 -5.76 3.45 20.52
N GLY A 215 -5.00 4.22 19.73
CA GLY A 215 -3.86 5.01 20.21
C GLY A 215 -2.56 4.21 20.34
N ASN A 216 -2.57 2.91 20.03
CA ASN A 216 -1.42 2.04 20.22
C ASN A 216 -0.48 2.03 18.99
N LYS A 217 0.64 2.76 19.10
CA LYS A 217 1.70 2.82 18.07
C LYS A 217 2.33 1.44 17.79
N ASN A 218 2.52 0.63 18.82
CA ASN A 218 3.07 -0.73 18.67
C ASN A 218 2.13 -1.62 17.85
N GLN A 219 0.82 -1.38 17.92
CA GLN A 219 -0.14 -2.11 17.12
C GLN A 219 -0.08 -1.71 15.64
N VAL A 220 0.15 -0.42 15.33
CA VAL A 220 0.37 0.04 13.94
C VAL A 220 1.64 -0.59 13.37
N ALA A 221 2.74 -0.52 14.12
CA ALA A 221 3.97 -1.23 13.76
C ALA A 221 3.71 -2.73 13.64
N ASN A 222 2.89 -3.33 14.51
CA ASN A 222 2.55 -4.74 14.43
C ASN A 222 1.94 -5.08 13.07
N TYR A 223 0.92 -4.31 12.67
CA TYR A 223 0.21 -4.47 11.41
C TYR A 223 1.09 -4.30 10.18
N ALA A 224 2.06 -3.38 10.19
CA ALA A 224 2.97 -3.18 9.05
C ALA A 224 3.75 -4.46 8.70
N PHE A 225 4.29 -5.17 9.70
CA PHE A 225 5.00 -6.42 9.44
C PHE A 225 4.04 -7.60 9.20
N LEU A 226 2.83 -7.58 9.79
CA LEU A 226 1.83 -8.61 9.52
C LEU A 226 1.43 -8.60 8.04
N ARG A 227 1.26 -7.42 7.43
CA ARG A 227 1.00 -7.31 5.98
C ARG A 227 2.07 -8.00 5.15
N ILE A 228 3.34 -7.68 5.41
CA ILE A 228 4.47 -8.32 4.73
C ILE A 228 4.45 -9.83 4.94
N THR A 229 4.26 -10.27 6.20
CA THR A 229 4.18 -11.70 6.54
C THR A 229 3.08 -12.39 5.75
N HIS A 230 1.87 -11.82 5.73
CA HIS A 230 0.74 -12.40 5.02
C HIS A 230 0.96 -12.40 3.50
N SER A 231 1.55 -11.34 2.95
CA SER A 231 1.94 -11.26 1.54
C SER A 231 2.94 -12.34 1.15
N LEU A 232 3.94 -12.64 2.00
CA LEU A 232 4.93 -13.69 1.78
C LEU A 232 4.36 -15.10 1.89
N HIS A 233 3.43 -15.32 2.84
CA HIS A 233 2.86 -16.63 3.15
C HIS A 233 1.58 -16.96 2.40
N ARG A 234 1.11 -16.05 1.53
CA ARG A 234 -0.10 -16.26 0.74
C ARG A 234 -0.01 -17.60 0.01
N PRO A 235 -0.99 -18.53 0.19
CA PRO A 235 -0.93 -19.85 -0.40
C PRO A 235 -0.68 -19.78 -1.91
N ARG A 236 0.46 -20.34 -2.34
CA ARG A 236 0.88 -20.42 -3.75
C ARG A 236 -0.07 -21.26 -4.61
N HIS A 237 -1.03 -21.94 -3.98
CA HIS A 237 -1.91 -22.93 -4.59
C HIS A 237 -2.98 -22.37 -5.52
N ARG A 238 -3.02 -21.05 -5.81
CA ARG A 238 -3.99 -20.49 -6.77
C ARG A 238 -3.43 -19.86 -8.04
N ARG A 239 -2.12 -19.73 -8.23
CA ARG A 239 -1.50 -19.32 -9.52
C ARG A 239 -0.01 -19.64 -9.52
N ALA A 240 0.49 -20.20 -10.61
CA ALA A 240 1.86 -20.70 -10.74
C ALA A 240 2.95 -19.62 -10.66
N SER A 241 2.59 -18.33 -10.67
CA SER A 241 3.49 -17.20 -10.42
C SER A 241 2.93 -16.38 -9.25
N LEU A 242 3.81 -15.86 -8.39
CA LEU A 242 3.43 -14.67 -7.63
C LEU A 242 3.16 -13.61 -8.69
N ASP A 243 1.95 -13.09 -8.73
CA ASP A 243 1.55 -12.05 -9.67
C ASP A 243 2.43 -10.81 -9.46
N ALA A 244 2.73 -10.06 -10.52
CA ALA A 244 3.55 -8.85 -10.44
C ALA A 244 3.02 -7.88 -9.37
N ASP A 245 1.69 -7.80 -9.26
CA ASP A 245 0.97 -6.99 -8.29
C ASP A 245 1.25 -7.42 -6.84
N THR A 246 1.46 -8.71 -6.57
CA THR A 246 1.77 -9.16 -5.20
C THR A 246 3.17 -8.71 -4.79
N TYR A 247 4.14 -8.75 -5.72
CA TYR A 247 5.48 -8.22 -5.46
C TYR A 247 5.48 -6.71 -5.30
N LEU A 248 4.65 -6.01 -6.09
CA LEU A 248 4.49 -4.57 -5.97
C LEU A 248 3.96 -4.17 -4.58
N HIS A 249 2.89 -4.80 -4.10
CA HIS A 249 2.34 -4.53 -2.77
C HIS A 249 3.35 -4.88 -1.66
N LEU A 250 4.05 -6.01 -1.79
CA LEU A 250 5.11 -6.39 -0.85
C LEU A 250 6.24 -5.34 -0.83
N ALA A 251 6.62 -4.80 -1.99
CA ALA A 251 7.64 -3.76 -2.11
C ALA A 251 7.20 -2.46 -1.44
N GLN A 252 5.94 -2.08 -1.61
CA GLN A 252 5.36 -0.92 -0.95
C GLN A 252 5.34 -1.08 0.58
N ASP A 253 4.92 -2.24 1.09
CA ASP A 253 4.88 -2.50 2.53
C ASP A 253 6.31 -2.55 3.15
N MET A 254 7.28 -3.13 2.44
CA MET A 254 8.69 -3.13 2.85
C MET A 254 9.31 -1.73 2.83
N ALA A 255 9.00 -0.94 1.80
CA ALA A 255 9.45 0.45 1.71
C ALA A 255 8.87 1.31 2.84
N TYR A 256 7.62 1.05 3.24
CA TYR A 256 7.01 1.69 4.39
C TYR A 256 7.76 1.36 5.69
N VAL A 257 7.99 0.07 5.99
CA VAL A 257 8.74 -0.35 7.18
C VAL A 257 10.16 0.22 7.19
N ARG A 258 10.83 0.24 6.04
CA ARG A 258 12.12 0.92 5.93
C ARG A 258 12.01 2.39 6.30
N THR A 259 11.02 3.10 5.77
CA THR A 259 10.95 4.55 5.96
C THR A 259 10.62 4.95 7.39
N ILE A 260 9.73 4.21 8.08
CA ILE A 260 9.46 4.45 9.50
C ILE A 260 10.69 4.16 10.38
N MET A 261 11.58 3.24 9.97
CA MET A 261 12.82 2.93 10.68
C MET A 261 13.99 3.85 10.32
N ASP A 262 13.95 4.50 9.16
CA ASP A 262 14.98 5.43 8.69
C ASP A 262 14.75 6.87 9.21
N LEU A 263 13.55 7.15 9.72
CA LEU A 263 13.16 8.48 10.21
C LEU A 263 12.94 8.48 11.72
N PRO A 264 13.96 8.87 12.52
CA PRO A 264 13.84 8.98 13.97
C PRO A 264 12.71 9.90 14.46
N SER A 265 12.30 10.86 13.62
CA SER A 265 11.18 11.77 13.91
C SER A 265 9.79 11.17 13.63
N SER A 266 9.71 9.97 13.03
CA SER A 266 8.42 9.30 12.84
C SER A 266 7.81 8.95 14.20
N THR A 267 6.51 9.19 14.31
CA THR A 267 5.73 8.81 15.49
C THR A 267 5.79 7.30 15.76
N LEU A 268 6.10 6.50 14.75
CA LEU A 268 6.16 5.03 14.77
C LEU A 268 7.59 4.47 14.86
N TYR A 269 8.62 5.34 14.89
CA TYR A 269 10.02 4.92 14.92
C TYR A 269 10.33 3.99 16.10
N GLU A 270 10.08 4.46 17.33
CA GLU A 270 10.34 3.68 18.54
C GLU A 270 9.50 2.39 18.62
N ALA A 271 8.25 2.45 18.14
CA ALA A 271 7.36 1.29 18.11
C ALA A 271 7.87 0.19 17.16
N SER A 272 8.48 0.59 16.04
CA SER A 272 9.07 -0.34 15.06
C SER A 272 10.39 -0.88 15.57
N ARG A 273 11.19 -0.03 16.21
CA ARG A 273 12.48 -0.36 16.85
C ARG A 273 12.34 -1.36 17.99
N ALA A 274 11.32 -1.23 18.82
CA ALA A 274 11.12 -2.11 19.98
C ALA A 274 10.60 -3.50 19.62
N ARG A 275 10.39 -3.81 18.32
CA ARG A 275 9.77 -5.07 17.89
C ARG A 275 10.78 -6.23 17.96
N PRO A 276 10.54 -7.27 18.78
CA PRO A 276 11.37 -8.46 18.79
C PRO A 276 11.20 -9.27 17.50
N GLY A 277 12.26 -9.92 17.04
CA GLY A 277 12.21 -10.80 15.87
C GLY A 277 12.30 -10.05 14.53
N CYS A 278 12.64 -8.76 14.55
CA CYS A 278 12.78 -7.94 13.33
C CYS A 278 13.85 -8.51 12.39
N MET A 279 14.99 -8.98 12.92
CA MET A 279 16.07 -9.56 12.12
C MET A 279 15.65 -10.88 11.51
N ALA A 280 15.09 -11.77 12.34
CA ALA A 280 14.59 -13.06 11.88
C ALA A 280 13.57 -12.87 10.74
N PHE A 281 12.65 -11.92 10.90
CA PHE A 281 11.68 -11.55 9.88
C PHE A 281 12.32 -11.05 8.58
N CYS A 282 13.32 -10.18 8.65
CA CYS A 282 14.03 -9.71 7.45
C CYS A 282 14.76 -10.85 6.74
N MET A 283 15.39 -11.77 7.49
CA MET A 283 16.04 -12.96 6.93
C MET A 283 15.04 -13.91 6.27
N ASP A 284 13.91 -14.18 6.92
CA ASP A 284 12.86 -15.04 6.36
C ASP A 284 12.26 -14.43 5.09
N THR A 285 12.07 -13.11 5.07
CA THR A 285 11.66 -12.36 3.88
C THR A 285 12.66 -12.58 2.74
N MET A 286 13.95 -12.35 3.00
CA MET A 286 15.01 -12.56 2.01
C MET A 286 15.07 -14.00 1.50
N LEU A 287 15.01 -14.99 2.39
CA LEU A 287 14.99 -16.41 2.01
C LEU A 287 13.77 -16.79 1.17
N CYS A 288 12.61 -16.20 1.45
CA CYS A 288 11.41 -16.39 0.62
C CYS A 288 11.60 -15.82 -0.80
N LEU A 289 12.29 -14.69 -0.92
CA LEU A 289 12.58 -14.02 -2.19
C LEU A 289 13.68 -14.72 -3.01
N MET A 290 14.60 -15.42 -2.36
CA MET A 290 15.70 -16.17 -3.01
C MET A 290 15.27 -17.42 -3.80
N LYS A 291 13.98 -17.77 -3.82
CA LYS A 291 13.48 -18.90 -4.60
C LYS A 291 13.51 -18.53 -6.10
N PRO A 292 13.98 -19.42 -6.99
CA PRO A 292 14.38 -19.09 -8.36
C PRO A 292 13.22 -18.54 -9.18
N ARG A 293 13.11 -17.21 -9.27
CA ARG A 293 12.23 -16.46 -10.18
C ARG A 293 12.90 -15.11 -10.44
N HIS A 294 13.37 -14.84 -11.65
CA HIS A 294 14.04 -13.58 -11.96
C HIS A 294 13.01 -12.47 -12.17
N LEU A 295 12.72 -11.67 -11.13
CA LEU A 295 11.97 -10.42 -11.28
C LEU A 295 12.80 -9.28 -10.68
N PRO A 296 13.05 -8.17 -11.41
CA PRO A 296 13.81 -7.02 -10.91
C PRO A 296 13.35 -6.51 -9.53
N ILE A 297 12.03 -6.54 -9.28
CA ILE A 297 11.40 -6.12 -8.01
C ILE A 297 11.92 -6.93 -6.81
N GLN A 298 12.36 -8.17 -7.01
CA GLN A 298 12.92 -8.98 -5.92
C GLN A 298 14.22 -8.40 -5.38
N TYR A 299 15.06 -7.80 -6.23
CA TYR A 299 16.33 -7.22 -5.77
C TYR A 299 16.10 -5.95 -4.96
N ASP A 300 15.11 -5.13 -5.31
CA ASP A 300 14.73 -3.96 -4.53
C ASP A 300 14.19 -4.35 -3.15
N LEU A 301 13.36 -5.40 -3.10
CA LEU A 301 12.87 -5.98 -1.86
C LEU A 301 14.01 -6.52 -0.99
N PHE A 302 14.93 -7.25 -1.61
CA PHE A 302 16.09 -7.83 -0.94
C PHE A 302 17.04 -6.75 -0.40
N SER A 303 17.33 -5.74 -1.21
CA SER A 303 18.11 -4.57 -0.80
C SER A 303 17.43 -3.80 0.33
N THR A 304 16.11 -3.61 0.25
CA THR A 304 15.33 -2.94 1.30
C THR A 304 15.38 -3.70 2.62
N ALA A 305 15.26 -5.04 2.59
CA ALA A 305 15.41 -5.88 3.78
C ALA A 305 16.80 -5.73 4.42
N MET A 306 17.87 -5.70 3.63
CA MET A 306 19.22 -5.48 4.15
C MET A 306 19.43 -4.08 4.73
N VAL A 307 18.84 -3.05 4.12
CA VAL A 307 18.89 -1.70 4.68
C VAL A 307 18.21 -1.66 6.06
N ILE A 308 17.07 -2.35 6.22
CA ILE A 308 16.40 -2.48 7.53
C ILE A 308 17.33 -3.16 8.56
N VAL A 309 18.01 -4.24 8.16
CA VAL A 309 19.01 -4.93 9.01
C VAL A 309 20.15 -4.00 9.41
N GLY A 310 20.69 -3.24 8.44
CA GLY A 310 21.75 -2.26 8.67
C GLY A 310 21.33 -1.16 9.64
N LEU A 311 20.14 -0.58 9.45
CA LEU A 311 19.58 0.44 10.36
C LEU A 311 19.43 -0.13 11.78
N TYR A 312 18.92 -1.35 11.90
CA TYR A 312 18.69 -1.95 13.20
C TYR A 312 19.98 -2.28 13.95
N CYS A 313 21.00 -2.80 13.25
CA CYS A 313 22.32 -3.11 13.82
C CYS A 313 23.16 -1.84 14.12
N SER A 314 23.01 -0.76 13.36
CA SER A 314 23.86 0.42 13.52
C SER A 314 23.30 1.45 14.51
N SER A 315 21.98 1.63 14.52
CA SER A 315 21.37 2.82 15.13
C SER A 315 20.38 2.49 16.24
N ILE A 316 19.82 1.28 16.25
CA ILE A 316 18.65 0.94 17.06
C ILE A 316 19.03 0.05 18.24
N GLN A 317 19.62 -1.12 18.03
CA GLN A 317 20.05 -1.97 19.13
C GLN A 317 21.33 -2.70 18.72
N PRO A 318 22.51 -2.06 18.79
CA PRO A 318 23.71 -2.63 18.19
C PRO A 318 24.02 -4.03 18.70
N TYR A 319 24.09 -4.22 20.01
CA TYR A 319 24.40 -5.53 20.59
C TYR A 319 23.27 -6.55 20.43
N ALA A 320 22.03 -6.19 20.82
CA ALA A 320 20.91 -7.12 20.76
C ALA A 320 20.52 -7.47 19.31
N GLY A 321 20.59 -6.51 18.39
CA GLY A 321 20.37 -6.70 16.96
C GLY A 321 21.45 -7.54 16.30
N ILE A 322 22.73 -7.31 16.62
CA ILE A 322 23.82 -8.18 16.16
C ILE A 322 23.63 -9.61 16.66
N ARG A 323 23.29 -9.77 17.95
CA ARG A 323 23.02 -11.08 18.53
C ARG A 323 21.86 -11.78 17.83
N GLU A 324 20.72 -11.09 17.68
CA GLU A 324 19.55 -11.62 16.98
C GLU A 324 19.89 -11.99 15.53
N LEU A 325 20.69 -11.18 14.84
CA LEU A 325 21.14 -11.44 13.47
C LEU A 325 22.02 -12.70 13.39
N ILE A 326 22.96 -12.88 14.32
CA ILE A 326 23.82 -14.08 14.39
C ILE A 326 22.99 -15.33 14.70
N GLU A 327 22.02 -15.22 15.60
CA GLU A 327 21.10 -16.31 15.96
C GLU A 327 20.06 -16.60 14.86
N SER A 328 19.93 -15.71 13.86
CA SER A 328 19.03 -15.87 12.73
C SER A 328 19.65 -16.64 11.55
N ARG A 329 18.93 -16.69 10.43
CA ARG A 329 19.37 -17.34 9.19
C ARG A 329 20.24 -16.45 8.29
N PHE A 330 20.90 -15.43 8.86
CA PHE A 330 21.71 -14.48 8.11
C PHE A 330 22.83 -15.15 7.30
N PHE A 331 23.56 -16.09 7.92
CA PHE A 331 24.61 -16.82 7.22
C PHE A 331 24.08 -17.75 6.13
N ASP A 332 22.86 -18.31 6.28
CA ASP A 332 22.19 -19.05 5.19
C ASP A 332 21.94 -18.14 3.99
N VAL A 333 21.46 -16.91 4.22
CA VAL A 333 21.20 -15.91 3.17
C VAL A 333 22.49 -15.56 2.44
N LEU A 334 23.57 -15.30 3.17
CA LEU A 334 24.88 -15.00 2.59
C LEU A 334 25.45 -16.18 1.80
N ALA A 335 25.39 -17.39 2.36
CA ALA A 335 25.97 -18.60 1.76
C ALA A 335 25.26 -19.00 0.47
N ARG A 336 23.94 -18.85 0.42
CA ARG A 336 23.13 -19.16 -0.77
C ARG A 336 23.28 -18.15 -1.90
N ASN A 337 23.99 -17.03 -1.66
CA ASN A 337 24.34 -15.96 -2.60
C ASN A 337 23.53 -16.02 -3.91
N PRO A 338 22.30 -15.47 -3.92
CA PRO A 338 21.35 -15.62 -5.03
C PRO A 338 21.84 -14.97 -6.33
N LEU A 339 23.01 -14.32 -6.29
CA LEU A 339 23.49 -13.35 -7.24
C LEU A 339 24.79 -13.77 -7.94
N LYS A 340 25.22 -15.04 -7.78
CA LYS A 340 26.32 -15.62 -8.57
C LYS A 340 25.98 -15.83 -10.06
N SER A 341 24.79 -15.44 -10.53
CA SER A 341 24.44 -15.53 -11.94
C SER A 341 25.22 -14.48 -12.75
N THR A 342 26.11 -14.93 -13.61
CA THR A 342 26.97 -14.11 -14.49
C THR A 342 26.22 -13.29 -15.56
N SER A 343 24.89 -13.37 -15.61
CA SER A 343 24.04 -12.75 -16.64
C SER A 343 23.05 -11.70 -16.10
N LEU A 344 23.41 -10.98 -15.03
CA LEU A 344 22.54 -9.91 -14.49
C LEU A 344 22.49 -8.70 -15.43
N GLU A 345 21.28 -8.19 -15.68
CA GLU A 345 21.05 -6.92 -16.36
C GLU A 345 21.63 -5.74 -15.56
N SER A 346 21.80 -4.58 -16.19
CA SER A 346 22.44 -3.41 -15.56
C SER A 346 21.72 -2.93 -14.30
N HIS A 347 20.38 -2.98 -14.27
CA HIS A 347 19.59 -2.59 -13.10
C HIS A 347 19.86 -3.51 -11.89
N ASP A 348 19.92 -4.82 -12.13
CA ASP A 348 20.13 -5.80 -11.07
C ASP A 348 21.53 -5.68 -10.45
N LYS A 349 22.53 -5.23 -11.23
CA LYS A 349 23.88 -4.93 -10.72
C LYS A 349 23.87 -3.82 -9.67
N VAL A 350 23.03 -2.79 -9.81
CA VAL A 350 22.95 -1.68 -8.84
C VAL A 350 22.40 -2.17 -7.51
N ALA A 351 21.29 -2.92 -7.55
CA ALA A 351 20.68 -3.49 -6.34
C ALA A 351 21.62 -4.49 -5.65
N LEU A 352 22.33 -5.32 -6.43
CA LEU A 352 23.38 -6.22 -5.94
C LEU A 352 24.54 -5.47 -5.27
N ASN A 353 25.06 -4.42 -5.89
CA ASN A 353 26.15 -3.63 -5.31
C ASN A 353 25.71 -3.00 -3.98
N ARG A 354 24.48 -2.48 -3.92
CA ARG A 354 23.91 -1.93 -2.70
C ARG A 354 23.78 -3.01 -1.61
N PHE A 355 23.30 -4.21 -1.96
CA PHE A 355 23.25 -5.35 -1.05
C PHE A 355 24.65 -5.70 -0.50
N ASN A 356 25.64 -5.91 -1.37
CA ASN A 356 26.98 -6.30 -0.98
C ASN A 356 27.64 -5.26 -0.07
N LEU A 357 27.43 -3.98 -0.37
CA LEU A 357 27.92 -2.89 0.46
C LEU A 357 27.31 -2.93 1.86
N THR A 358 25.98 -3.06 1.96
CA THR A 358 25.29 -3.13 3.25
C THR A 358 25.66 -4.40 4.03
N ALA A 359 25.77 -5.55 3.36
CA ALA A 359 26.22 -6.79 3.98
C ALA A 359 27.65 -6.66 4.53
N ALA A 360 28.57 -6.06 3.77
CA ALA A 360 29.93 -5.81 4.24
C ALA A 360 29.97 -4.87 5.45
N GLN A 361 29.15 -3.82 5.47
CA GLN A 361 29.01 -2.93 6.62
C GLN A 361 28.51 -3.68 7.86
N VAL A 362 27.47 -4.50 7.72
CA VAL A 362 26.92 -5.31 8.81
C VAL A 362 27.95 -6.31 9.33
N ILE A 363 28.69 -7.01 8.45
CA ILE A 363 29.78 -7.91 8.84
C ILE A 363 30.89 -7.15 9.57
N GLY A 364 31.25 -5.95 9.10
CA GLY A 364 32.21 -5.08 9.77
C GLY A 364 31.77 -4.68 11.19
N LEU A 365 30.48 -4.39 11.37
CA LEU A 365 29.90 -4.11 12.69
C LEU A 365 29.96 -5.34 13.62
N ILE A 366 29.67 -6.53 13.11
CA ILE A 366 29.79 -7.79 13.88
C ILE A 366 31.25 -7.99 14.33
N GLY A 367 32.20 -7.79 13.41
CA GLY A 367 33.63 -7.91 13.69
C GLY A 367 34.11 -6.92 14.74
N SER A 368 33.79 -5.63 14.59
CA SER A 368 34.25 -4.59 15.53
C SER A 368 33.73 -4.81 16.96
N HIS A 369 32.51 -5.35 17.11
CA HIS A 369 31.96 -5.71 18.43
C HIS A 369 32.56 -6.99 19.01
N SER A 370 33.03 -7.92 18.17
CA SER A 370 33.67 -9.16 18.62
C SER A 370 35.10 -8.92 19.12
N TYR A 371 35.79 -7.90 18.59
CA TYR A 371 37.16 -7.55 18.97
C TYR A 371 37.26 -6.34 19.92
N GLY A 372 36.18 -5.59 20.10
CA GLY A 372 36.11 -4.42 20.99
C GLY A 372 35.64 -4.77 22.40
N ASN A 373 36.60 -4.91 23.32
CA ASN A 373 36.51 -4.75 24.78
C ASN A 373 36.49 -6.03 25.66
N PRO A 374 37.68 -6.54 26.07
CA PRO A 374 37.83 -7.47 27.20
C PRO A 374 37.65 -6.81 28.58
N ASP A 375 37.46 -5.50 28.66
CA ASP A 375 37.61 -4.73 29.90
C ASP A 375 36.26 -4.46 30.61
N CYS A 376 35.39 -5.48 30.66
CA CYS A 376 34.41 -5.59 31.75
C CYS A 376 35.16 -5.93 33.04
N ARG A 377 35.83 -4.92 33.61
CA ARG A 377 36.36 -4.94 34.97
C ARG A 377 35.25 -5.41 35.90
N LYS A 378 35.50 -6.54 36.55
CA LYS A 378 34.83 -6.91 37.79
C LYS A 378 34.80 -5.66 38.69
N PRO A 379 33.69 -5.33 39.35
CA PRO A 379 33.72 -4.35 40.43
C PRO A 379 34.75 -4.86 41.44
N SER A 380 35.89 -4.17 41.53
CA SER A 380 36.91 -4.41 42.53
C SER A 380 36.23 -4.29 43.88
N GLY A 381 36.25 -5.40 44.62
CA GLY A 381 35.58 -5.54 45.90
C GLY A 381 35.89 -4.38 46.83
N THR A 382 34.83 -3.84 47.41
CA THR A 382 34.91 -2.95 48.56
C THR A 382 35.50 -3.78 49.70
N THR A 383 36.76 -3.52 50.03
CA THR A 383 37.41 -4.04 51.22
C THR A 383 36.69 -3.43 52.43
N LEU A 384 36.08 -4.27 53.26
CA LEU A 384 35.77 -3.92 54.65
C LEU A 384 37.09 -3.75 55.39
N GLU A 385 37.38 -2.54 55.87
CA GLU A 385 38.28 -2.34 57.01
C GLU A 385 37.45 -2.07 58.27
N LYS A 386 37.98 -2.60 59.38
CA LYS A 386 37.40 -2.66 60.73
C LYS A 386 37.43 -1.33 61.46
#